data_AF-B9TPG1-F1
#
_entry.id   AF-B9TPG1-F1
#
_cell.length_a   1.000
_cell.length_b   1.000
_cell.length_c   1.000
_cell.angle_alpha   90.00
_cell.angle_beta   90.00
_cell.angle_gamma   90.00
#
_symmetry.space_group_name_H-M   'P 1'
#
loop_
_entity.id
_entity.type
_entity.pdbx_description
1 polymer ?
#
loop_
_entity_poly.entity_id
_entity_poly.type
_entity_poly.pdbx_seq_one_letter_code
_entity_poly.pdbx_strand_id
1 'polypeptide(L)'
;MKPRFLPIALLAAALSAGAAAQPGRQDLAVLKSTVEQFLQVQAGGLPGQVTVTVGAIDPRMNLAACPEPQAFFMPGARAWGKTTVGVRCATPSTWTVYVQANVTVVGDYIAAAAPLVQGQPIDANQLTTLKGDLTMLPAGVATDASQVIGRSATVSLPPGTPLRLDTLRSKPVVQSGQL
;
A
#
# COMPACT_ATOMS: atom_id res chain seq x y z
N MET A 1 -71.61 57.99 19.93
CA MET A 1 -70.55 58.20 18.91
C MET A 1 -69.44 57.18 19.15
N LYS A 2 -68.97 56.53 18.07
CA LYS A 2 -67.84 55.57 17.95
C LYS A 2 -66.49 56.24 18.38
N PRO A 3 -65.35 55.53 18.56
CA PRO A 3 -65.02 54.19 18.03
C PRO A 3 -64.30 53.20 18.98
N ARG A 4 -64.41 51.92 18.58
CA ARG A 4 -63.58 50.76 18.98
C ARG A 4 -62.16 50.89 18.40
N PHE A 5 -61.14 50.51 19.16
CA PHE A 5 -59.85 50.10 18.63
C PHE A 5 -59.38 48.80 19.29
N LEU A 6 -59.11 47.82 18.44
CA LEU A 6 -58.68 46.45 18.73
C LEU A 6 -57.14 46.40 18.59
N PRO A 7 -56.36 45.89 19.56
CA PRO A 7 -54.94 45.73 19.34
C PRO A 7 -54.66 44.42 18.59
N ILE A 8 -54.01 44.55 17.43
CA ILE A 8 -53.55 43.47 16.57
C ILE A 8 -52.32 42.82 17.22
N ALA A 9 -52.39 41.51 17.50
CA ALA A 9 -51.25 40.71 17.94
C ALA A 9 -50.37 40.35 16.74
N LEU A 10 -49.14 40.88 16.67
CA LEU A 10 -48.13 40.46 15.70
C LEU A 10 -47.35 39.25 16.26
N LEU A 11 -47.53 38.08 15.65
CA LEU A 11 -46.65 36.92 15.80
C LEU A 11 -45.43 37.12 14.88
N ALA A 12 -44.25 37.37 15.46
CA ALA A 12 -42.98 37.38 14.73
C ALA A 12 -42.38 35.97 14.71
N ALA A 13 -42.56 35.25 13.60
CA ALA A 13 -41.83 34.01 13.34
C ALA A 13 -40.42 34.33 12.81
N ALA A 14 -39.41 34.26 13.68
CA ALA A 14 -38.02 34.37 13.27
C ALA A 14 -37.59 33.06 12.59
N LEU A 15 -37.42 33.08 11.27
CA LEU A 15 -36.78 32.00 10.52
C LEU A 15 -35.32 31.89 10.97
N SER A 16 -34.97 30.77 11.62
CA SER A 16 -33.59 30.39 11.88
C SER A 16 -32.93 29.99 10.56
N ALA A 17 -32.27 30.93 9.89
CA ALA A 17 -31.37 30.62 8.79
C ALA A 17 -30.18 29.83 9.36
N GLY A 18 -30.17 28.52 9.15
CA GLY A 18 -29.01 27.68 9.44
C GLY A 18 -27.83 28.18 8.60
N ALA A 19 -26.86 28.83 9.25
CA ALA A 19 -25.60 29.17 8.63
C ALA A 19 -24.91 27.86 8.23
N ALA A 20 -25.00 27.48 6.96
CA ALA A 20 -24.17 26.43 6.40
C ALA A 20 -22.72 26.89 6.54
N ALA A 21 -21.99 26.34 7.52
CA ALA A 21 -20.56 26.54 7.65
C ALA A 21 -19.93 26.22 6.29
N GLN A 22 -19.32 27.22 5.65
CA GLN A 22 -18.55 26.97 4.44
C GLN A 22 -17.51 25.91 4.79
N PRO A 23 -17.46 24.77 4.07
CA PRO A 23 -16.45 23.77 4.34
C PRO A 23 -15.10 24.48 4.22
N GLY A 24 -14.30 24.43 5.28
CA GLY A 24 -12.96 25.01 5.29
C GLY A 24 -12.09 24.43 4.18
N ARG A 25 -10.86 24.90 4.03
CA ARG A 25 -9.91 24.25 3.12
C ARG A 25 -9.39 22.97 3.76
N GLN A 26 -9.25 21.90 2.97
CA GLN A 26 -8.64 20.66 3.43
C GLN A 26 -7.20 20.89 3.91
N ASP A 27 -6.88 20.33 5.08
CA ASP A 27 -5.51 20.26 5.57
C ASP A 27 -4.73 19.16 4.81
N LEU A 28 -3.64 19.56 4.15
CA LEU A 28 -2.78 18.66 3.39
C LEU A 28 -1.96 17.73 4.31
N ALA A 29 -1.71 18.10 5.57
CA ALA A 29 -1.07 17.22 6.54
C ALA A 29 -1.97 16.03 6.91
N VAL A 30 -3.28 16.26 6.97
CA VAL A 30 -4.27 15.19 7.15
C VAL A 30 -4.27 14.24 5.95
N LEU A 31 -4.16 14.76 4.72
CA LEU A 31 -4.04 13.90 3.54
C LEU A 31 -2.76 13.06 3.58
N LYS A 32 -1.63 13.68 3.92
CA LYS A 32 -0.34 12.99 4.01
C LYS A 32 -0.40 11.85 5.03
N SER A 33 -0.92 12.11 6.24
CA SER A 33 -1.07 11.10 7.29
C SER A 33 -2.08 10.01 6.93
N THR A 34 -3.17 10.35 6.23
CA THR A 34 -4.14 9.37 5.72
C THR A 34 -3.46 8.39 4.74
N VAL A 35 -2.65 8.91 3.81
CA VAL A 35 -1.86 8.08 2.88
C VAL A 35 -0.84 7.22 3.62
N GLU A 36 -0.13 7.81 4.59
CA GLU A 36 0.89 7.11 5.37
C GLU A 36 0.29 5.94 6.17
N GLN A 37 -0.79 6.17 6.90
CA GLN A 37 -1.49 5.14 7.67
C GLN A 37 -2.04 4.04 6.76
N PHE A 38 -2.64 4.42 5.63
CA PHE A 38 -3.12 3.46 4.64
C PHE A 38 -1.98 2.54 4.17
N LEU A 39 -0.83 3.10 3.76
CA LEU A 39 0.31 2.32 3.30
C LEU A 39 0.89 1.45 4.41
N GLN A 40 0.96 1.94 5.65
CA GLN A 40 1.42 1.16 6.80
C GLN A 40 0.57 -0.09 7.03
N VAL A 41 -0.76 0.04 6.94
CA VAL A 41 -1.69 -1.08 7.08
C VAL A 41 -1.55 -2.05 5.90
N GLN A 42 -1.50 -1.55 4.67
CA GLN A 42 -1.38 -2.39 3.47
C GLN A 42 -0.04 -3.14 3.39
N ALA A 43 1.01 -2.58 4.00
CA ALA A 43 2.34 -3.20 4.06
C ALA A 43 2.55 -4.10 5.29
N GLY A 44 1.59 -4.17 6.23
CA GLY A 44 1.77 -4.86 7.52
C GLY A 44 2.03 -6.36 7.47
N GLY A 45 1.84 -7.01 6.31
CA GLY A 45 2.13 -8.44 6.09
C GLY A 45 3.43 -8.72 5.33
N LEU A 46 4.23 -7.69 5.02
CA LEU A 46 5.44 -7.87 4.23
C LEU A 46 6.61 -8.39 5.08
N PRO A 47 7.47 -9.26 4.53
CA PRO A 47 8.60 -9.81 5.26
C PRO A 47 9.70 -8.74 5.45
N GLY A 48 9.79 -8.17 6.66
CA GLY A 48 10.88 -7.27 7.03
C GLY A 48 10.41 -5.94 7.63
N GLN A 49 11.35 -4.99 7.73
CA GLN A 49 11.11 -3.66 8.23
C GLN A 49 10.53 -2.78 7.12
N VAL A 50 9.30 -2.34 7.31
CA VAL A 50 8.61 -1.41 6.42
C VAL A 50 8.95 0.03 6.80
N THR A 51 9.28 0.83 5.79
CA THR A 51 9.43 2.29 5.89
C THR A 51 8.57 2.95 4.82
N VAL A 52 7.62 3.78 5.23
CA VAL A 52 6.74 4.54 4.32
C VAL A 52 7.27 5.97 4.17
N THR A 53 7.37 6.44 2.94
CA THR A 53 7.69 7.84 2.61
C THR A 53 6.63 8.38 1.67
N VAL A 54 5.86 9.36 2.15
CA VAL A 54 4.86 10.05 1.33
C VAL A 54 5.49 11.28 0.68
N GLY A 55 5.33 11.41 -0.63
CA GLY A 55 5.83 12.53 -1.42
C GLY A 55 5.17 13.85 -1.03
N ALA A 56 5.76 14.95 -1.51
CA ALA A 56 5.19 16.27 -1.30
C ALA A 56 3.83 16.39 -2.01
N ILE A 57 2.85 16.93 -1.28
CA ILE A 57 1.55 17.31 -1.84
C ILE A 57 1.65 18.79 -2.24
N ASP A 58 1.13 19.16 -3.41
CA ASP A 58 1.18 20.53 -3.91
C ASP A 58 0.47 21.49 -2.93
N PRO A 59 1.19 22.46 -2.32
CA PRO A 59 0.61 23.40 -1.37
C PRO A 59 -0.42 24.36 -2.01
N ARG A 60 -0.46 24.47 -3.33
CA ARG A 60 -1.43 25.27 -4.08
C ARG A 60 -2.78 24.56 -4.24
N MET A 61 -2.85 23.28 -3.89
CA MET A 61 -4.05 22.47 -4.02
C MET A 61 -5.17 22.99 -3.11
N ASN A 62 -6.29 23.39 -3.73
CA ASN A 62 -7.44 23.92 -3.02
C ASN A 62 -8.59 22.91 -3.05
N LEU A 63 -8.68 22.07 -2.01
CA LEU A 63 -9.76 21.10 -1.84
C LEU A 63 -10.71 21.60 -0.75
N ALA A 64 -12.00 21.36 -0.95
CA ALA A 64 -12.99 21.53 0.11
C ALA A 64 -12.69 20.56 1.26
N ALA A 65 -12.89 21.01 2.51
CA ALA A 65 -12.67 20.19 3.70
C ALA A 65 -13.51 18.91 3.63
N CYS A 66 -12.83 17.81 3.89
CA CYS A 66 -13.41 16.48 3.99
C CYS A 66 -13.27 16.00 5.44
N PRO A 67 -14.40 15.72 6.12
CA PRO A 67 -14.36 15.15 7.47
C PRO A 67 -13.70 13.77 7.50
N GLU A 68 -13.88 12.99 6.43
CA GLU A 68 -13.39 11.62 6.34
C GLU A 68 -12.78 11.38 4.95
N PRO A 69 -11.50 11.69 4.74
CA PRO A 69 -10.82 11.34 3.50
C PRO A 69 -10.53 9.83 3.47
N GLN A 70 -10.86 9.15 2.36
CA GLN A 70 -10.57 7.73 2.19
C GLN A 70 -9.43 7.52 1.20
N ALA A 71 -8.38 6.83 1.63
CA ALA A 71 -7.30 6.38 0.78
C ALA A 71 -7.65 5.06 0.07
N PHE A 72 -7.16 4.88 -1.16
CA PHE A 72 -7.35 3.67 -1.94
C PHE A 72 -6.21 3.46 -2.94
N PHE A 73 -6.06 2.22 -3.39
CA PHE A 73 -5.16 1.86 -4.50
C PHE A 73 -5.90 1.90 -5.83
N MET A 74 -5.21 2.36 -6.86
CA MET A 74 -5.64 2.14 -8.24
C MET A 74 -5.51 0.65 -8.60
N PRO A 75 -6.32 0.15 -9.55
CA PRO A 75 -6.16 -1.21 -10.05
C PRO A 75 -4.72 -1.50 -10.48
N GLY A 76 -4.16 -2.60 -9.98
CA GLY A 76 -2.78 -3.02 -10.29
C GLY A 76 -1.68 -2.34 -9.46
N ALA A 77 -2.02 -1.40 -8.56
CA ALA A 77 -1.04 -0.83 -7.65
C ALA A 77 -0.55 -1.88 -6.64
N ARG A 78 0.72 -1.74 -6.22
CA ARG A 78 1.33 -2.57 -5.20
C ARG A 78 1.44 -1.79 -3.88
N ALA A 79 1.38 -2.51 -2.77
CA ALA A 79 1.52 -1.94 -1.43
C ALA A 79 2.96 -1.55 -1.05
N TRP A 80 3.93 -1.88 -1.92
CA TRP A 80 5.36 -1.64 -1.70
C TRP A 80 6.07 -1.16 -2.97
N GLY A 81 7.27 -0.59 -2.79
CA GLY A 81 8.01 0.09 -3.84
C GLY A 81 7.45 1.48 -4.13
N LYS A 82 7.68 1.99 -5.34
CA LYS A 82 7.06 3.24 -5.81
C LYS A 82 5.58 2.99 -6.11
N THR A 83 4.70 3.78 -5.51
CA THR A 83 3.26 3.61 -5.65
C THR A 83 2.54 4.97 -5.65
N THR A 84 1.31 4.98 -6.15
CA THR A 84 0.45 6.15 -6.14
C THR A 84 -0.82 5.80 -5.40
N VAL A 85 -1.11 6.56 -4.35
CA VAL A 85 -2.30 6.39 -3.53
C VAL A 85 -3.32 7.45 -3.91
N GLY A 86 -4.53 7.03 -4.23
CA GLY A 86 -5.66 7.93 -4.39
C GLY A 86 -6.25 8.27 -3.02
N VAL A 87 -6.59 9.53 -2.80
CA VAL A 87 -7.38 9.97 -1.65
C VAL A 87 -8.63 10.64 -2.20
N ARG A 88 -9.80 10.18 -1.75
CA ARG A 88 -11.09 10.72 -2.18
C ARG A 88 -11.91 11.21 -1.01
N CYS A 89 -12.79 12.14 -1.30
CA CYS A 89 -13.89 12.54 -0.43
C CYS A 89 -15.19 12.39 -1.19
N ALA A 90 -16.23 11.85 -0.55
CA ALA A 90 -17.57 11.75 -1.12
C ALA A 90 -18.54 12.83 -0.60
N THR A 91 -18.26 13.42 0.55
CA THR A 91 -19.17 14.35 1.25
C THR A 91 -18.36 15.26 2.17
N PRO A 92 -18.64 16.58 2.25
CA PRO A 92 -19.72 17.33 1.60
C PRO A 92 -19.48 17.65 0.12
N SER A 93 -18.23 17.59 -0.34
CA SER A 93 -17.85 17.88 -1.73
C SER A 93 -17.03 16.72 -2.29
N THR A 94 -17.40 16.26 -3.49
CA THR A 94 -16.70 15.16 -4.14
C THR A 94 -15.41 15.63 -4.79
N TRP A 95 -14.29 15.04 -4.38
CA TRP A 95 -13.00 15.25 -5.02
C TRP A 95 -12.11 14.01 -4.88
N THR A 96 -11.08 13.92 -5.72
CA THR A 96 -10.06 12.87 -5.65
C THR A 96 -8.72 13.46 -6.01
N VAL A 97 -7.69 13.09 -5.25
CA VAL A 97 -6.30 13.50 -5.47
C VAL A 97 -5.40 12.29 -5.43
N TYR A 98 -4.28 12.38 -6.12
CA TYR A 98 -3.31 11.29 -6.21
C TYR A 98 -1.99 11.74 -5.62
N VAL A 99 -1.49 10.97 -4.66
CA VAL A 99 -0.27 11.27 -3.92
C VAL A 99 0.77 10.20 -4.22
N GLN A 100 1.94 10.63 -4.67
CA GLN A 100 3.08 9.74 -4.87
C GLN A 100 3.65 9.31 -3.53
N ALA A 101 4.00 8.04 -3.39
CA ALA A 101 4.63 7.50 -2.20
C ALA A 101 5.64 6.41 -2.56
N ASN A 102 6.53 6.15 -1.63
CA ASN A 102 7.46 5.04 -1.69
C ASN A 102 7.41 4.26 -0.40
N VAL A 103 7.30 2.94 -0.50
CA VAL A 103 7.31 2.04 0.65
C VAL A 103 8.49 1.11 0.46
N THR A 104 9.51 1.27 1.28
CA THR A 104 10.71 0.43 1.30
C THR A 104 10.52 -0.71 2.28
N VAL A 105 11.00 -1.90 1.93
CA VAL A 105 10.96 -3.07 2.82
C VAL A 105 12.35 -3.69 2.90
N VAL A 106 13.00 -3.51 4.05
CA VAL A 106 14.31 -4.10 4.32
C VAL A 106 14.11 -5.40 5.08
N GLY A 107 14.46 -6.51 4.45
CA GLY A 107 14.23 -7.84 4.99
C GLY A 107 15.30 -8.83 4.59
N ASP A 108 15.15 -10.04 5.11
CA ASP A 108 16.02 -11.16 4.81
C ASP A 108 15.53 -11.88 3.54
N TYR A 109 16.48 -12.31 2.71
CA TYR A 109 16.22 -13.07 1.48
C TYR A 109 17.26 -14.16 1.28
N ILE A 110 16.89 -15.17 0.50
CA ILE A 110 17.73 -16.33 0.24
C ILE A 110 18.56 -16.11 -1.02
N ALA A 111 19.86 -16.35 -0.89
CA ALA A 111 20.82 -16.32 -1.99
C ALA A 111 21.64 -17.62 -2.04
N ALA A 112 22.25 -17.88 -3.19
CA ALA A 112 23.20 -18.98 -3.35
C ALA A 112 24.47 -18.72 -2.53
N ALA A 113 24.84 -19.63 -1.63
CA ALA A 113 26.13 -19.58 -0.91
C ALA A 113 27.28 -20.17 -1.75
N ALA A 114 26.95 -21.11 -2.63
CA ALA A 114 27.87 -21.82 -3.52
C ALA A 114 27.30 -21.87 -4.95
N PRO A 115 28.10 -22.24 -5.97
CA PRO A 115 27.58 -22.43 -7.32
C PRO A 115 26.46 -23.47 -7.34
N LEU A 116 25.29 -23.09 -7.84
CA LEU A 116 24.16 -24.00 -8.06
C LEU A 116 24.16 -24.45 -9.51
N VAL A 117 24.12 -25.77 -9.73
CA VAL A 117 24.13 -26.35 -11.07
C VAL A 117 22.70 -26.56 -11.55
N GLN A 118 22.45 -26.25 -12.82
CA GLN A 118 21.16 -26.52 -13.47
C GLN A 118 20.70 -27.97 -13.23
N GLY A 119 19.43 -28.14 -12.86
CA GLY A 119 18.79 -29.45 -12.69
C GLY A 119 19.09 -30.16 -11.37
N GLN A 120 20.14 -29.76 -10.64
CA GLN A 120 20.47 -30.35 -9.35
C GLN A 120 19.52 -29.85 -8.25
N PRO A 121 19.05 -30.74 -7.35
CA PRO A 121 18.32 -30.32 -6.16
C PRO A 121 19.19 -29.44 -5.27
N ILE A 122 18.58 -28.35 -4.77
CA ILE A 122 19.24 -27.40 -3.88
C ILE A 122 19.18 -27.92 -2.45
N ASP A 123 20.34 -28.02 -1.80
CA ASP A 123 20.47 -28.36 -0.39
C ASP A 123 20.58 -27.12 0.49
N ALA A 124 20.23 -27.26 1.78
CA ALA A 124 20.32 -26.16 2.76
C ALA A 124 21.73 -25.60 2.90
N ASN A 125 22.77 -26.44 2.76
CA ASN A 125 24.17 -26.00 2.88
C ASN A 125 24.66 -25.13 1.70
N GLN A 126 23.89 -25.07 0.60
CA GLN A 126 24.18 -24.24 -0.56
C GLN A 126 23.47 -22.88 -0.51
N LEU A 127 22.76 -22.60 0.59
CA LEU A 127 21.98 -21.39 0.77
C LEU A 127 22.60 -20.48 1.83
N THR A 128 22.43 -19.19 1.63
CA THR A 128 22.73 -18.18 2.64
C THR A 128 21.58 -17.19 2.72
N THR A 129 21.41 -16.61 3.91
CA THR A 129 20.43 -15.54 4.14
C THR A 129 21.17 -14.22 4.11
N LEU A 130 20.72 -13.31 3.24
CA LEU A 130 21.24 -11.96 3.11
C LEU A 130 20.15 -10.97 3.47
N LYS A 131 20.55 -9.79 3.95
CA LYS A 131 19.63 -8.70 4.28
C LYS A 131 19.71 -7.60 3.23
N GLY A 132 18.58 -7.08 2.76
CA GLY A 132 18.55 -6.03 1.75
C GLY A 132 17.16 -5.43 1.53
N ASP A 133 17.10 -4.43 0.65
CA ASP A 133 15.84 -3.85 0.22
C ASP A 133 15.14 -4.78 -0.78
N LEU A 134 14.10 -5.45 -0.30
CA LEU A 134 13.32 -6.38 -1.09
C LEU A 134 12.57 -5.70 -2.24
N THR A 135 12.34 -4.39 -2.17
CA THR A 135 11.66 -3.62 -3.23
C THR A 135 12.57 -3.35 -4.43
N MET A 136 13.89 -3.50 -4.25
CA MET A 136 14.89 -3.43 -5.32
C MET A 136 15.21 -4.80 -5.93
N LEU A 137 14.75 -5.89 -5.31
CA LEU A 137 14.97 -7.24 -5.81
C LEU A 137 13.96 -7.60 -6.92
N PRO A 138 14.31 -8.52 -7.82
CA PRO A 138 13.34 -9.08 -8.76
C PRO A 138 12.14 -9.69 -8.04
N ALA A 139 10.97 -9.66 -8.68
CA ALA A 139 9.77 -10.27 -8.12
C ALA A 139 9.96 -11.78 -7.91
N GLY A 140 9.45 -12.30 -6.80
CA GLY A 140 9.48 -13.73 -6.49
C GLY A 140 10.80 -14.24 -5.90
N VAL A 141 11.70 -13.36 -5.44
CA VAL A 141 12.82 -13.78 -4.59
C VAL A 141 12.29 -14.43 -3.30
N ALA A 142 12.86 -15.57 -2.95
CA ALA A 142 12.52 -16.31 -1.75
C ALA A 142 13.01 -15.60 -0.50
N THR A 143 12.16 -15.52 0.52
CA THR A 143 12.48 -14.95 1.83
C THR A 143 12.64 -16.02 2.91
N ASP A 144 12.40 -17.28 2.57
CA ASP A 144 12.57 -18.42 3.47
C ASP A 144 13.21 -19.59 2.70
N ALA A 145 14.21 -20.23 3.31
CA ALA A 145 14.97 -21.32 2.68
C ALA A 145 14.08 -22.52 2.34
N SER A 146 13.04 -22.78 3.13
CA SER A 146 12.07 -23.87 2.88
C SER A 146 11.35 -23.73 1.55
N GLN A 147 11.24 -22.52 1.00
CA GLN A 147 10.64 -22.28 -0.31
C GLN A 147 11.51 -22.80 -1.46
N VAL A 148 12.82 -23.00 -1.21
CA VAL A 148 13.86 -23.29 -2.21
C VAL A 148 14.41 -24.71 -2.05
N ILE A 149 14.61 -25.18 -0.82
CA ILE A 149 15.22 -26.50 -0.54
C ILE A 149 14.48 -27.62 -1.28
N GLY A 150 15.23 -28.50 -1.94
CA GLY A 150 14.70 -29.62 -2.71
C GLY A 150 14.11 -29.25 -4.08
N ARG A 151 14.03 -27.97 -4.44
CA ARG A 151 13.82 -27.54 -5.83
C ARG A 151 15.11 -27.63 -6.63
N SER A 152 14.99 -27.60 -7.96
CA SER A 152 16.15 -27.59 -8.86
C SER A 152 16.24 -26.28 -9.63
N ALA A 153 17.45 -25.72 -9.74
CA ALA A 153 17.66 -24.51 -10.53
C ALA A 153 17.41 -24.76 -12.03
N THR A 154 16.70 -23.85 -12.71
CA THR A 154 16.45 -23.98 -14.16
C THR A 154 17.65 -23.58 -15.00
N VAL A 155 18.58 -22.82 -14.42
CA VAL A 155 19.86 -22.37 -14.96
C VAL A 155 20.92 -22.46 -13.87
N SER A 156 22.20 -22.51 -14.23
CA SER A 156 23.28 -22.45 -13.22
C SER A 156 23.38 -21.05 -12.63
N LEU A 157 23.54 -20.96 -11.30
CA LEU A 157 23.56 -19.68 -10.57
C LEU A 157 24.89 -19.54 -9.81
N PRO A 158 25.59 -18.41 -9.93
CA PRO A 158 26.79 -18.15 -9.15
C PRO A 158 26.45 -17.82 -7.68
N PRO A 159 27.42 -17.94 -6.76
CA PRO A 159 27.27 -17.47 -5.38
C PRO A 159 26.84 -16.00 -5.30
N GLY A 160 26.07 -15.65 -4.29
CA GLY A 160 25.51 -14.32 -4.07
C GLY A 160 24.23 -14.02 -4.86
N THR A 161 23.80 -14.91 -5.77
CA THR A 161 22.60 -14.68 -6.58
C THR A 161 21.33 -14.84 -5.74
N PRO A 162 20.42 -13.85 -5.70
CA PRO A 162 19.11 -14.00 -5.06
C PRO A 162 18.28 -15.10 -5.73
N LEU A 163 17.72 -16.01 -4.93
CA LEU A 163 16.98 -17.15 -5.47
C LEU A 163 15.52 -16.77 -5.74
N ARG A 164 15.16 -16.76 -7.02
CA ARG A 164 13.80 -16.47 -7.46
C ARG A 164 13.02 -17.74 -7.72
N LEU A 165 11.83 -17.85 -7.17
CA LEU A 165 10.98 -19.04 -7.25
C LEU A 165 10.58 -19.42 -8.68
N ASP A 166 10.45 -18.43 -9.58
CA ASP A 166 10.14 -18.66 -11.01
C ASP A 166 11.31 -19.26 -11.79
N THR A 167 12.53 -19.13 -11.27
CA THR A 167 13.75 -19.76 -11.83
C THR A 167 14.05 -21.13 -11.21
N LEU A 168 13.13 -21.68 -10.41
CA LEU A 168 13.28 -22.97 -9.74
C LEU A 168 12.17 -23.94 -10.16
N ARG A 169 12.56 -25.12 -10.64
CA ARG A 169 11.63 -26.22 -10.87
C ARG A 169 11.28 -26.90 -9.55
N SER A 170 9.98 -27.12 -9.31
CA SER A 170 9.51 -27.91 -8.18
C SER A 170 10.04 -29.34 -8.24
N LYS A 171 10.13 -29.98 -7.08
CA LYS A 171 10.48 -31.39 -6.97
C LYS A 171 9.56 -32.24 -7.86
N PRO A 172 10.08 -33.17 -8.67
CA PRO A 172 9.23 -34.11 -9.40
C PRO A 172 8.41 -34.93 -8.39
N VAL A 173 7.09 -34.87 -8.45
CA VAL A 173 6.16 -35.64 -7.57
C VAL A 173 5.73 -36.96 -8.23
N VAL A 174 6.22 -37.26 -9.44
CA VAL A 174 5.86 -38.49 -10.16
C VAL A 174 6.99 -39.51 -10.01
N GLN A 175 6.80 -40.50 -9.14
CA GLN A 175 7.43 -41.80 -9.35
C GLN A 175 6.69 -42.46 -10.52
N SER A 176 7.28 -42.41 -11.71
CA SER A 176 6.82 -43.26 -12.81
C SER A 176 6.92 -44.73 -12.36
N GLY A 177 5.78 -45.42 -12.19
CA GLY A 177 5.76 -46.90 -12.17
C GLY A 177 4.92 -47.62 -11.10
N GLN A 178 3.69 -47.22 -10.80
CA GLN A 178 2.73 -48.14 -10.17
C GLN A 178 1.44 -48.25 -11.00
N LEU A 179 1.45 -49.21 -11.92
CA LEU A 179 0.30 -50.01 -12.34
C LEU A 179 0.74 -51.47 -12.31
#